data_AF-A0A090T9Y2-F1
#
_entry.id   AF-A0A090T9Y2-F1
#
_cell.length_a   1.000
_cell.length_b   1.000
_cell.length_c   1.000
_cell.angle_alpha   90.00
_cell.angle_beta   90.00
_cell.angle_gamma   90.00
#
_symmetry.space_group_name_H-M   'P 1'
#
loop_
_entity.id
_entity.type
_entity.pdbx_description
1 polymer ?
#
loop_
_entity_poly.entity_id
_entity_poly.type
_entity_poly.pdbx_seq_one_letter_code
_entity_poly.pdbx_strand_id
1 'polypeptide(L)'
;MASVRGPGGGYRLGAEANEISIGTVIAAVDESVDATKCAGKGDCQGGTRCLTHTLWRDLSSRISDFLNNITLGELMVDNEVLEISDRQDVDLAVNHGFSRKSTSTAPIGINVRS
;
A
#
# COMPACT_ATOMS: atom_id res chain seq x y z
N MET A 1 12.01 5.13 5.61
CA MET A 1 10.93 5.43 6.59
C MET A 1 11.56 5.79 7.91
N ALA A 2 10.95 6.72 8.65
CA ALA A 2 11.33 7.01 10.04
C ALA A 2 10.20 6.50 10.97
N SER A 3 10.56 5.80 12.05
CA SER A 3 9.60 5.30 13.03
C SER A 3 9.88 5.95 14.39
N VAL A 4 8.86 6.51 15.01
CA VAL A 4 8.93 7.05 16.37
C VAL A 4 8.19 6.10 17.30
N ARG A 5 8.87 5.62 18.35
CA ARG A 5 8.28 4.76 19.39
C ARG A 5 7.84 5.62 20.58
N GLY A 6 6.68 5.31 21.16
CA GLY A 6 6.11 5.97 22.35
C GLY A 6 4.64 6.37 22.17
N PRO A 7 3.96 6.86 23.22
CA PRO A 7 2.61 7.41 23.11
C PRO A 7 2.58 8.57 22.10
N GLY A 8 1.75 8.49 21.07
CA GLY A 8 1.75 9.42 19.93
C GLY A 8 2.78 9.10 18.83
N GLY A 9 3.44 7.93 18.90
CA GLY A 9 4.34 7.44 17.87
C GLY A 9 3.63 7.06 16.56
N GLY A 10 4.42 6.86 15.51
CA GLY A 10 3.92 6.56 14.18
C GLY A 10 5.03 6.44 13.14
N TYR A 11 4.63 6.17 11.91
CA TYR A 11 5.53 6.12 10.76
C TYR A 11 5.49 7.44 10.01
N ARG A 12 6.65 7.90 9.56
CA ARG A 12 6.81 9.04 8.66
C ARG A 12 7.52 8.58 7.41
N LEU A 13 7.25 9.28 6.30
CA LEU A 13 8.00 9.10 5.07
C LEU A 13 9.49 9.28 5.34
N GLY A 14 10.32 8.47 4.68
CA GLY A 14 11.78 8.55 4.83
C GLY A 14 12.41 9.61 3.93
N ALA A 15 11.64 10.20 3.03
CA ALA A 15 11.99 11.21 2.04
C ALA A 15 10.74 12.04 1.74
N GLU A 16 10.86 13.11 0.95
CA GLU A 16 9.72 13.90 0.53
C GLU A 16 8.80 13.09 -0.39
N ALA A 17 7.48 13.32 -0.33
CA ALA A 17 6.51 12.54 -1.12
C ALA A 17 6.76 12.63 -2.63
N ASN A 18 7.24 13.79 -3.11
CA ASN A 18 7.61 14.02 -4.51
C ASN A 18 8.91 13.32 -4.94
N GLU A 19 9.67 12.74 -4.00
CA GLU A 19 10.90 11.98 -4.28
C GLU A 19 10.66 10.46 -4.24
N ILE A 20 9.48 10.03 -3.81
CA ILE A 20 9.14 8.61 -3.68
C ILE A 20 8.35 8.19 -4.90
N SER A 21 8.95 7.41 -5.81
CA SER A 21 8.21 6.84 -6.94
C SER A 21 7.27 5.73 -6.50
N ILE A 22 6.16 5.55 -7.22
CA ILE A 22 5.23 4.44 -6.99
C ILE A 22 5.92 3.10 -7.26
N GLY A 23 6.82 3.04 -8.25
CA GLY A 23 7.69 1.89 -8.46
C GLY A 23 8.49 1.50 -7.22
N THR A 24 9.00 2.49 -6.46
CA THR A 24 9.71 2.24 -5.18
C THR A 24 8.78 1.66 -4.11
N VAL A 25 7.53 2.13 -4.04
CA VAL A 25 6.53 1.63 -3.08
C VAL A 25 6.18 0.17 -3.38
N ILE A 26 5.94 -0.17 -4.66
CA ILE A 26 5.63 -1.54 -5.10
C ILE A 26 6.82 -2.48 -4.86
N ALA A 27 8.04 -2.05 -5.20
CA ALA A 27 9.23 -2.84 -4.95
C ALA A 27 9.47 -3.10 -3.45
N ALA A 28 9.07 -2.17 -2.57
CA ALA A 28 9.24 -2.31 -1.13
C ALA A 28 8.32 -3.38 -0.49
N VAL A 29 7.24 -3.76 -1.18
CA VAL A 29 6.32 -4.84 -0.74
C VAL A 29 6.63 -6.19 -1.38
N ASP A 30 7.85 -6.37 -1.90
CA ASP A 30 8.34 -7.59 -2.56
C ASP A 30 7.52 -8.01 -3.80
N GLU A 31 6.79 -7.06 -4.40
CA GLU A 31 6.12 -7.26 -5.67
C GLU A 31 7.04 -6.82 -6.82
N SER A 32 7.33 -7.75 -7.72
CA SER A 32 8.05 -7.46 -8.96
C SER A 32 7.07 -7.30 -10.12
N VAL A 33 7.30 -6.29 -10.96
CA VAL A 33 6.60 -6.12 -12.24
C VAL A 33 7.24 -6.91 -13.38
N ASP A 34 8.22 -7.77 -13.05
CA ASP A 34 8.80 -8.71 -13.99
C ASP A 34 7.76 -9.78 -14.38
N ALA A 35 7.35 -9.74 -15.64
CA ALA A 35 6.39 -10.65 -16.24
C ALA A 35 7.07 -11.92 -16.79
N THR A 36 8.40 -11.99 -16.76
CA THR A 36 9.17 -13.14 -17.20
C THR A 36 9.23 -14.21 -16.11
N LYS A 37 9.18 -15.49 -16.52
CA LYS A 37 9.38 -16.63 -15.60
C LYS A 37 10.83 -16.83 -15.14
N CYS A 38 11.77 -16.10 -15.73
CA CYS A 38 13.21 -16.26 -15.52
C CYS A 38 13.85 -15.03 -14.87
N ALA A 39 13.04 -14.13 -14.29
CA ALA A 39 13.53 -12.91 -13.66
C ALA A 39 14.48 -12.09 -14.58
N GLY A 40 14.16 -12.02 -15.87
CA GLY A 40 14.96 -11.34 -16.89
C GLY A 40 16.26 -12.06 -17.32
N LYS A 41 16.63 -13.19 -16.70
CA LYS A 41 17.93 -13.87 -16.95
C LYS A 41 18.04 -14.59 -18.29
N GLY A 42 16.90 -14.97 -18.87
CA GLY A 42 16.88 -15.64 -20.17
C GLY A 42 17.35 -17.10 -20.11
N ASP A 43 17.25 -17.75 -18.95
CA ASP A 43 17.55 -19.17 -18.70
C ASP A 43 16.27 -20.03 -18.58
N CYS A 44 15.13 -19.47 -18.99
CA CYS A 44 13.78 -19.96 -18.75
C CYS A 44 13.49 -21.36 -19.35
N GLN A 45 14.36 -21.89 -20.22
CA GLN A 45 14.29 -23.22 -20.81
C GLN A 45 15.61 -23.98 -20.65
N GLY A 46 15.97 -24.34 -19.42
CA GLY A 46 17.16 -25.15 -19.13
C GLY A 46 18.46 -24.44 -19.52
N GLY A 47 18.54 -23.12 -19.27
CA GLY A 47 19.69 -22.30 -19.63
C GLY A 47 19.56 -21.61 -20.99
N THR A 48 18.46 -21.83 -21.72
CA THR A 48 18.17 -21.12 -22.96
C THR A 48 17.01 -20.13 -22.82
N ARG A 49 17.05 -19.08 -23.63
CA ARG A 49 16.10 -17.96 -23.62
C ARG A 49 14.77 -18.41 -24.18
N CYS A 50 13.67 -18.15 -23.45
CA CYS A 50 12.34 -18.49 -23.95
C CYS A 50 11.98 -17.68 -25.21
N LEU A 51 11.14 -18.28 -26.07
CA LEU A 51 10.73 -17.72 -27.35
C LEU A 51 10.24 -16.26 -27.24
N THR A 52 9.44 -15.98 -26.22
CA THR A 52 8.80 -14.68 -25.99
C THR A 52 9.57 -13.80 -25.00
N HIS A 53 10.81 -14.16 -24.65
CA HIS A 53 11.57 -13.44 -23.63
C HIS A 53 11.68 -11.94 -23.93
N THR A 54 12.05 -11.56 -25.16
CA THR A 54 12.21 -10.14 -25.53
C THR A 54 10.91 -9.37 -25.28
N LEU A 55 9.77 -9.94 -25.69
CA LEU A 55 8.46 -9.31 -25.53
C LEU A 55 8.14 -9.06 -24.04
N TRP A 56 8.31 -10.07 -23.19
CA TRP A 56 8.01 -9.96 -21.77
C TRP A 56 8.97 -9.03 -21.04
N ARG A 57 10.27 -9.08 -21.37
CA ARG A 57 11.27 -8.16 -20.81
C ARG A 57 10.94 -6.71 -21.18
N ASP A 58 10.63 -6.45 -22.44
CA ASP A 58 10.35 -5.10 -22.91
C ASP A 58 9.04 -4.57 -22.31
N LEU A 59 8.04 -5.43 -22.09
CA LEU A 59 6.83 -5.09 -21.33
C LEU A 59 7.16 -4.70 -19.89
N SER A 60 7.94 -5.53 -19.17
CA SER A 60 8.33 -5.25 -17.79
C SER A 60 9.13 -3.96 -17.66
N SER A 61 9.99 -3.63 -18.63
CA SER A 61 10.67 -2.33 -18.68
C SER A 61 9.65 -1.20 -18.76
N ARG A 62 8.69 -1.27 -19.69
CA ARG A 62 7.69 -0.21 -19.86
C ARG A 62 6.81 -0.02 -18.62
N ILE A 63 6.43 -1.11 -17.96
CA ILE A 63 5.66 -1.03 -16.70
C ILE A 63 6.51 -0.38 -15.61
N SER A 64 7.76 -0.81 -15.47
CA SER A 64 8.71 -0.23 -14.50
C SER A 64 8.91 1.26 -14.74
N ASP A 65 9.15 1.65 -15.99
CA ASP A 65 9.36 3.05 -16.38
C ASP A 65 8.12 3.89 -16.09
N PHE A 66 6.92 3.38 -16.39
CA PHE A 66 5.67 4.07 -16.08
C PHE A 66 5.51 4.29 -14.57
N LEU A 67 5.69 3.26 -13.75
CA LEU A 67 5.53 3.35 -12.29
C LEU A 67 6.62 4.20 -11.62
N ASN A 68 7.82 4.23 -12.19
CA ASN A 68 8.91 5.06 -11.70
C ASN A 68 8.75 6.54 -12.05
N ASN A 69 7.97 6.86 -13.09
CA ASN A 69 7.68 8.23 -13.50
C ASN A 69 6.50 8.87 -12.75
N ILE A 70 5.83 8.12 -11.86
CA ILE A 70 4.77 8.65 -10.99
C ILE A 70 5.30 8.69 -9.57
N THR A 71 5.13 9.82 -8.91
CA THR A 71 5.52 10.02 -7.51
C THR A 71 4.32 9.89 -6.57
N LEU A 72 4.58 9.55 -5.31
CA LEU A 72 3.57 9.53 -4.26
C LEU A 72 2.93 10.90 -4.10
N GLY A 73 3.73 11.97 -4.17
CA GLY A 73 3.23 13.34 -4.07
C GLY A 73 2.29 13.74 -5.22
N GLU A 74 2.57 13.32 -6.46
CA GLU A 74 1.66 13.52 -7.59
C GLU A 74 0.33 12.79 -7.39
N LEU A 75 0.35 11.55 -6.90
CA LEU A 75 -0.90 10.83 -6.59
C LEU A 75 -1.72 11.51 -5.50
N MET A 76 -1.07 12.11 -4.49
CA MET A 76 -1.75 12.75 -3.37
C MET A 76 -2.52 14.01 -3.75
N VAL A 77 -2.20 14.64 -4.88
CA VAL A 77 -2.87 15.87 -5.36
C VAL A 77 -3.82 15.60 -6.53
N ASP A 78 -3.95 14.33 -6.94
CA ASP A 78 -4.90 13.93 -7.96
C ASP A 78 -6.35 14.08 -7.47
N ASN A 79 -7.19 14.76 -8.24
CA ASN A 79 -8.56 15.09 -7.83
C ASN A 79 -9.42 13.84 -7.62
N GLU A 80 -9.27 12.81 -8.45
CA GLU A 80 -10.05 11.57 -8.29
C GLU A 80 -9.62 10.85 -7.00
N VAL A 81 -8.31 10.81 -6.72
CA VAL A 81 -7.78 10.24 -5.48
C VAL A 81 -8.32 10.98 -4.26
N LEU A 82 -8.32 12.31 -4.28
CA LEU A 82 -8.85 13.13 -3.18
C LEU A 82 -10.34 12.90 -2.94
N GLU A 83 -11.16 12.90 -4.00
CA GLU A 83 -12.60 12.65 -3.89
C GLU A 83 -12.90 11.26 -3.31
N ILE A 84 -12.13 10.24 -3.72
CA ILE A 84 -12.28 8.88 -3.18
C ILE A 84 -11.84 8.83 -1.72
N SER A 85 -10.72 9.47 -1.37
CA SER A 85 -10.20 9.52 0.00
C SER A 85 -11.21 10.17 0.95
N ASP A 86 -11.78 11.32 0.58
CA ASP A 86 -12.78 12.01 1.38
C ASP A 86 -14.01 11.14 1.65
N ARG A 87 -14.49 10.42 0.63
CA ARG A 87 -15.61 9.49 0.77
C ARG A 87 -15.29 8.35 1.74
N GLN A 88 -14.09 7.77 1.63
CA GLN A 88 -13.63 6.70 2.53
C GLN A 88 -13.51 7.18 3.98
N ASP A 89 -13.02 8.39 4.20
CA ASP A 89 -12.91 8.99 5.54
C ASP A 89 -14.29 9.20 6.18
N VAL A 90 -15.28 9.64 5.40
CA VAL A 90 -16.67 9.74 5.85
C VAL A 90 -17.22 8.37 6.24
N ASP A 91 -17.03 7.35 5.40
CA ASP A 91 -17.50 5.98 5.70
C ASP A 91 -16.85 5.42 6.97
N LEU A 92 -15.55 5.63 7.17
CA LEU A 92 -14.83 5.23 8.38
C LEU A 92 -15.37 5.97 9.61
N ALA A 93 -15.59 7.28 9.52
CA ALA A 93 -16.12 8.09 10.62
C ALA A 93 -17.54 7.64 11.03
N VAL A 94 -18.39 7.34 10.05
CA VAL A 94 -19.75 6.82 10.28
C VAL A 94 -19.68 5.44 10.94
N ASN A 95 -18.91 4.50 10.38
CA ASN A 95 -18.80 3.13 10.89
C ASN A 95 -18.19 3.06 12.30
N HIS A 96 -17.17 3.87 12.60
CA HIS A 96 -16.62 3.98 13.95
C HIS A 96 -17.58 4.67 14.94
N GLY A 97 -18.41 5.60 14.46
CA GLY A 97 -19.47 6.23 15.25
C GLY A 97 -20.57 5.24 15.68
N PHE A 98 -20.89 4.24 14.84
CA PHE A 98 -21.84 3.18 15.17
C PHE A 98 -21.29 2.16 16.17
N SER A 99 -20.00 1.82 16.09
CA SER A 99 -19.37 0.83 16.99
C SER A 99 -19.33 1.28 18.47
N ARG A 100 -19.29 2.59 18.73
CA ARG A 100 -19.31 3.14 20.10
C ARG A 100 -20.68 3.12 20.79
N LYS A 101 -21.80 2.92 20.08
CA LYS A 101 -23.15 2.96 20.65
C LYS A 101 -23.67 1.63 21.22
N SER A 102 -22.91 0.53 21.12
CA SER A 102 -23.39 -0.83 21.47
C SER A 102 -23.09 -1.31 22.91
N THR A 103 -22.54 -0.49 23.81
CA THR A 103 -22.29 -0.90 25.21
C THR A 103 -22.83 0.12 26.21
N SER A 104 -24.13 0.01 26.54
CA SER A 104 -24.67 0.63 27.76
C SER A 104 -26.03 0.03 28.17
N THR A 105 -25.99 -1.04 28.96
CA THR A 105 -26.87 -1.22 30.14
C THR A 105 -26.37 -2.39 30.98
N ALA A 106 -25.65 -2.09 32.07
CA ALA A 106 -25.58 -2.99 33.23
C ALA A 106 -26.36 -2.32 34.36
N PRO A 107 -27.42 -2.93 34.92
CA PRO A 107 -27.97 -2.47 36.17
C PRO A 107 -27.13 -2.97 37.35
N ILE A 108 -27.15 -2.16 38.40
CA ILE A 108 -26.31 -2.19 39.59
C ILE A 108 -26.93 -3.07 40.69
N GLY A 109 -26.08 -3.85 41.39
CA GLY A 109 -26.29 -4.36 42.76
C GLY A 109 -26.98 -5.73 42.86
N ILE A 110 -26.59 -6.67 43.74
CA ILE A 110 -26.11 -6.55 45.13
C ILE A 110 -25.17 -7.73 45.49
N ASN A 111 -24.17 -7.43 46.33
CA ASN A 111 -23.22 -8.35 46.95
C ASN A 111 -23.81 -8.97 48.23
N VAL A 112 -23.71 -10.29 48.41
CA VAL A 112 -23.73 -10.94 49.73
C VAL A 112 -22.68 -12.04 49.76
N ARG A 113 -21.71 -11.87 50.66
CA ARG A 113 -20.78 -12.90 51.13
C ARG A 113 -21.48 -13.81 52.14
N SER A 114 -21.24 -15.12 52.05
CA SER A 114 -20.87 -16.01 53.16
C SER A 114 -20.24 -17.27 52.58
#